data_AF-A0A6M8WCA4-F1
#
_entry.id   AF-A0A6M8WCA4-F1
#
_cell.length_a   1.000
_cell.length_b   1.000
_cell.length_c   1.000
_cell.angle_alpha   90.00
_cell.angle_beta   90.00
_cell.angle_gamma   90.00
#
_symmetry.space_group_name_H-M   'P 1'
#
loop_
_entity.id
_entity.type
_entity.pdbx_description
1 polymer ?
#
loop_
_entity_poly.entity_id
_entity_poly.type
_entity_poly.pdbx_seq_one_letter_code
_entity_poly.pdbx_strand_id
1 'polypeptide(L)'
;MRNGKVVGPRAAMTTEVVFSMSMKSCVLLSLLLFSTLSLADGGYLLSAEEWSRPRSGESLRELPALKAAIGDYTRQPRSNIIVRYPGGEEGVIWVQELRSWLIALGVPSRRIVVLAGSGQHDALDLRVAPAQ
;
A
#
# COMPACT_ATOMS: atom_id res chain seq x y z
N MET A 1 85.07 -29.49 -0.56
CA MET A 1 84.70 -30.92 -0.41
C MET A 1 83.23 -30.99 -0.01
N ARG A 2 82.41 -31.64 -0.85
CA ARG A 2 81.08 -32.25 -0.58
C ARG A 2 79.99 -31.35 0.01
N ASN A 3 78.72 -31.43 -0.34
CA ASN A 3 77.90 -32.20 -1.28
C ASN A 3 76.47 -31.67 -1.05
N GLY A 4 75.55 -31.88 -1.99
CA GLY A 4 74.16 -32.12 -1.58
C GLY A 4 73.08 -31.47 -2.44
N LYS A 5 72.77 -32.13 -3.55
CA LYS A 5 71.51 -32.02 -4.29
C LYS A 5 70.40 -32.71 -3.49
N VAL A 6 69.25 -32.07 -3.27
CA VAL A 6 67.95 -32.73 -3.03
C VAL A 6 66.82 -31.87 -3.63
N VAL A 7 65.84 -32.55 -4.22
CA VAL A 7 64.71 -32.04 -5.02
C VAL A 7 63.40 -32.08 -4.22
N GLY A 8 62.58 -31.01 -4.34
CA GLY A 8 61.11 -30.97 -4.17
C GLY A 8 60.55 -30.82 -2.74
N PRO A 9 59.26 -30.43 -2.54
CA PRO A 9 58.19 -30.17 -3.51
C PRO A 9 57.35 -28.88 -3.22
N ARG A 10 56.22 -28.77 -3.93
CA ARG A 10 54.92 -28.22 -3.47
C ARG A 10 54.51 -26.83 -3.98
N ALA A 11 53.60 -26.89 -4.96
CA ALA A 11 52.48 -26.01 -5.25
C ALA A 11 52.33 -24.74 -4.40
N ALA A 12 52.27 -23.59 -5.07
CA ALA A 12 51.53 -22.44 -4.59
C ALA A 12 50.69 -21.88 -5.75
N MET A 13 49.41 -22.22 -5.68
CA MET A 13 48.29 -21.76 -6.49
C MET A 13 47.96 -20.31 -6.07
N THR A 14 48.32 -19.31 -6.88
CA THR A 14 47.99 -17.88 -6.68
C THR A 14 46.78 -17.53 -7.56
N THR A 15 45.55 -17.68 -7.09
CA THR A 15 44.72 -16.68 -6.38
C THR A 15 44.51 -15.33 -7.11
N GLU A 16 44.12 -15.33 -8.38
CA GLU A 16 43.83 -14.08 -9.12
C GLU A 16 42.54 -14.17 -9.95
N VAL A 17 41.39 -14.45 -9.34
CA VAL A 17 40.08 -14.25 -10.04
C VAL A 17 38.97 -13.68 -9.14
N VAL A 18 39.18 -13.51 -7.83
CA VAL A 18 38.05 -13.16 -6.92
C VAL A 18 37.63 -11.68 -7.01
N PHE A 19 38.45 -10.79 -7.57
CA PHE A 19 38.24 -9.34 -7.39
C PHE A 19 37.41 -8.62 -8.46
N SER A 20 37.16 -9.22 -9.63
CA SER A 20 36.44 -8.54 -10.74
C SER A 20 34.91 -8.70 -10.69
N MET A 21 34.39 -9.43 -9.69
CA MET A 21 32.96 -9.80 -9.58
C MET A 21 32.18 -9.04 -8.49
N SER A 22 32.83 -8.18 -7.70
CA SER A 22 32.15 -7.44 -6.60
C SER A 22 31.44 -6.17 -7.06
N MET A 23 31.97 -5.40 -8.01
CA MET A 23 31.43 -4.06 -8.31
C MET A 23 30.14 -4.09 -9.16
N LYS A 24 30.01 -5.06 -10.07
CA LYS A 24 28.81 -5.23 -10.92
C LYS A 24 27.63 -5.82 -10.12
N SER A 25 27.94 -6.73 -9.19
CA SER A 25 26.95 -7.36 -8.30
C SER A 25 26.35 -6.36 -7.32
N CYS A 26 27.14 -5.45 -6.75
CA CYS A 26 26.61 -4.40 -5.86
C CYS A 26 25.71 -3.40 -6.61
N VAL A 27 25.99 -3.11 -7.88
CA VAL A 27 25.18 -2.20 -8.71
C VAL A 27 23.85 -2.86 -9.11
N LEU A 28 23.86 -4.13 -9.50
CA LEU A 28 22.63 -4.89 -9.80
C LEU A 28 21.75 -5.11 -8.57
N LEU A 29 22.36 -5.38 -7.40
CA LEU A 29 21.63 -5.49 -6.13
C LEU A 29 21.01 -4.15 -5.70
N SER A 30 21.73 -3.05 -5.92
CA SER A 30 21.20 -1.69 -5.65
C SER A 30 20.07 -1.32 -6.61
N LEU A 31 20.16 -1.66 -7.90
CA LEU A 31 19.10 -1.41 -8.90
C LEU A 31 17.82 -2.22 -8.62
N LEU A 32 17.94 -3.44 -8.09
CA LEU A 32 16.80 -4.25 -7.69
C LEU A 32 16.08 -3.70 -6.45
N LEU A 33 16.79 -3.05 -5.52
CA LEU A 33 16.21 -2.46 -4.31
C LEU A 33 15.38 -1.19 -4.57
N PHE A 34 15.66 -0.45 -5.66
CA PHE A 34 14.88 0.75 -6.02
C PHE A 34 13.53 0.43 -6.69
N SER A 35 13.33 -0.80 -7.19
CA SER A 35 12.18 -1.14 -8.02
C SER A 35 10.88 -1.42 -7.24
N THR A 36 10.88 -1.31 -5.91
CA THR A 36 9.71 -1.68 -5.08
C THR A 36 9.10 -0.52 -4.30
N LEU A 37 9.27 0.73 -4.74
CA LEU A 37 8.37 1.81 -4.32
C LEU A 37 7.03 1.66 -5.05
N SER A 38 6.21 0.71 -4.61
CA SER A 38 4.79 0.71 -4.94
C SER A 38 4.12 1.82 -4.13
N LEU A 39 3.94 2.99 -4.74
CA LEU A 39 2.94 3.95 -4.30
C LEU A 39 1.57 3.34 -4.66
N ALA A 40 1.08 2.44 -3.81
CA ALA A 40 -0.31 2.06 -3.88
C ALA A 40 -1.14 3.34 -3.70
N ASP A 41 -1.88 3.73 -4.73
CA ASP A 41 -2.92 4.75 -4.62
C ASP A 41 -3.94 4.20 -3.62
N GLY A 42 -3.79 4.60 -2.35
CA GLY A 42 -4.38 3.96 -1.17
C GLY A 42 -5.89 4.15 -1.02
N GLY A 43 -6.64 3.84 -2.07
CA GLY A 43 -8.08 3.84 -2.10
C GLY A 43 -8.67 2.47 -1.80
N TYR A 44 -9.73 2.46 -1.00
CA TYR A 44 -10.55 1.30 -0.71
C TYR A 44 -11.85 1.41 -1.50
N LEU A 45 -12.08 0.46 -2.41
CA LEU A 45 -13.26 0.46 -3.25
C LEU A 45 -14.41 -0.28 -2.58
N LEU A 46 -15.56 0.36 -2.53
CA LEU A 46 -16.82 -0.22 -2.07
C LEU A 46 -17.80 -0.18 -3.24
N SER A 47 -18.07 -1.35 -3.82
CA SER A 47 -18.91 -1.46 -5.00
C SER A 47 -20.39 -1.20 -4.70
N ALA A 48 -21.14 -0.79 -5.72
CA ALA A 48 -22.59 -0.71 -5.73
C ALA A 48 -23.26 -1.97 -5.18
N GLU A 49 -22.80 -3.13 -5.65
CA GLU A 49 -23.31 -4.45 -5.29
C GLU A 49 -23.06 -4.80 -3.82
N GLU A 50 -21.91 -4.42 -3.27
CA GLU A 50 -21.63 -4.59 -1.84
C GLU A 50 -22.46 -3.63 -0.99
N TRP A 51 -22.67 -2.41 -1.49
CA TRP A 51 -23.46 -1.37 -0.81
C TRP A 51 -24.96 -1.65 -0.79
N SER A 52 -25.50 -2.28 -1.85
CA SER A 52 -26.93 -2.54 -2.02
C SER A 52 -27.47 -3.65 -1.11
N ARG A 53 -26.58 -4.45 -0.50
CA ARG A 53 -26.98 -5.51 0.44
C ARG A 53 -27.66 -4.93 1.69
N PRO A 54 -28.51 -5.69 2.39
CA PRO A 54 -29.07 -5.26 3.68
C PRO A 54 -27.97 -4.90 4.69
N ARG A 55 -27.98 -3.64 5.15
CA ARG A 55 -26.95 -3.06 6.03
C ARG A 55 -27.47 -2.93 7.45
N SER A 56 -26.67 -3.34 8.43
CA SER A 56 -26.78 -2.99 9.84
C SER A 56 -25.44 -2.36 10.28
N GLY A 57 -25.42 -1.67 11.43
CA GLY A 57 -24.17 -1.12 11.96
C GLY A 57 -23.08 -2.19 12.18
N GLU A 58 -23.48 -3.43 12.45
CA GLU A 58 -22.57 -4.57 12.61
C GLU A 58 -22.10 -5.13 11.26
N SER A 59 -22.99 -5.31 10.28
CA SER A 59 -22.59 -5.83 8.97
C SER A 59 -21.71 -4.86 8.19
N LEU A 60 -21.88 -3.55 8.39
CA LEU A 60 -21.02 -2.52 7.78
C LEU A 60 -19.57 -2.59 8.27
N ARG A 61 -19.33 -2.91 9.54
CA ARG A 61 -17.97 -3.03 10.10
C ARG A 61 -17.17 -4.17 9.48
N GLU A 62 -17.86 -5.17 8.94
CA GLU A 62 -17.24 -6.31 8.28
C GLU A 62 -17.02 -6.11 6.78
N LEU A 63 -17.52 -5.02 6.19
CA LEU A 63 -17.18 -4.68 4.81
C LEU A 63 -15.68 -4.39 4.69
N PRO A 64 -14.90 -5.14 3.88
CA PRO A 64 -13.45 -5.05 3.86
C PRO A 64 -12.93 -3.64 3.60
N ALA A 65 -13.52 -2.93 2.64
CA ALA A 65 -13.14 -1.56 2.28
C ALA A 65 -13.37 -0.58 3.43
N LEU A 66 -14.52 -0.68 4.11
CA LEU A 66 -14.87 0.20 5.22
C LEU A 66 -14.01 -0.09 6.46
N LYS A 67 -13.80 -1.37 6.76
CA LYS A 67 -12.93 -1.84 7.86
C LYS A 67 -11.50 -1.35 7.69
N ALA A 68 -10.96 -1.45 6.47
CA ALA A 68 -9.62 -1.01 6.16
C ALA A 68 -9.49 0.53 6.26
N ALA A 69 -10.43 1.28 5.67
CA ALA A 69 -10.44 2.74 5.74
C ALA A 69 -10.54 3.28 7.18
N ILE A 70 -11.43 2.70 8.00
CA ILE A 70 -11.57 3.08 9.42
C ILE A 70 -10.31 2.70 10.21
N GLY A 71 -9.73 1.53 9.94
CA GLY A 71 -8.49 1.09 10.55
C GLY A 71 -7.32 2.04 10.27
N ASP A 72 -7.17 2.46 9.01
CA ASP A 72 -6.16 3.44 8.61
C ASP A 72 -6.39 4.81 9.23
N TYR A 73 -7.62 5.30 9.20
CA TYR A 73 -8.01 6.56 9.83
C TYR A 73 -7.66 6.58 11.33
N THR A 74 -7.93 5.46 12.02
CA THR A 74 -7.65 5.33 13.47
C THR A 74 -6.15 5.33 13.77
N ARG A 75 -5.32 4.79 12.88
CA ARG A 75 -3.85 4.76 13.03
C ARG A 75 -3.16 6.07 12.70
N GLN A 76 -3.83 6.98 11.98
CA GLN A 76 -3.24 8.22 11.49
C GLN A 76 -3.88 9.44 12.18
N PRO A 77 -3.29 9.95 13.27
CA PRO A 77 -3.78 11.15 13.93
C PRO A 77 -3.81 12.32 12.95
N ARG A 78 -4.87 13.15 13.02
CA ARG A 78 -5.07 14.32 12.14
C ARG A 78 -5.23 13.95 10.66
N SER A 79 -5.80 12.80 10.34
CA SER A 79 -6.25 12.45 8.99
C SER A 79 -7.73 12.80 8.76
N ASN A 80 -8.13 12.81 7.48
CA ASN A 80 -9.50 12.86 7.01
C ASN A 80 -9.81 11.58 6.21
N ILE A 81 -11.08 11.17 6.20
CA ILE A 81 -11.61 10.19 5.25
C ILE A 81 -12.20 10.96 4.07
N ILE A 82 -11.65 10.75 2.88
CA ILE A 82 -12.15 11.30 1.63
C ILE A 82 -12.99 10.21 0.96
N VAL A 83 -14.24 10.51 0.67
CA VAL A 83 -15.16 9.61 -0.05
C VAL A 83 -15.44 10.21 -1.41
N ARG A 84 -14.93 9.56 -2.45
CA ARG A 84 -15.22 9.90 -3.84
C ARG A 84 -16.36 9.02 -4.33
N TYR A 85 -17.37 9.62 -4.97
CA TYR A 85 -18.58 8.92 -5.39
C TYR A 85 -18.83 9.08 -6.90
N PRO A 86 -19.52 8.12 -7.55
CA PRO A 86 -19.96 8.32 -8.92
C PRO A 86 -20.90 9.52 -9.00
N GLY A 87 -20.89 10.25 -10.11
CA GLY A 87 -21.85 11.35 -10.29
C GLY A 87 -23.30 10.85 -10.36
N GLY A 88 -24.24 11.79 -10.50
CA GLY A 88 -25.67 11.46 -10.61
C GLY A 88 -26.38 11.34 -9.26
N GLU A 89 -27.70 11.23 -9.31
CA GLU A 89 -28.58 11.26 -8.13
C GLU A 89 -28.34 10.07 -7.20
N GLU A 90 -28.17 8.87 -7.77
CA GLU A 90 -27.91 7.66 -7.01
C GLU A 90 -26.59 7.73 -6.23
N GLY A 91 -25.52 8.20 -6.87
CA GLY A 91 -24.24 8.41 -6.21
C GLY A 91 -24.32 9.40 -5.05
N VAL A 92 -25.14 10.46 -5.19
CA VAL A 92 -25.40 11.42 -4.09
C VAL A 92 -26.10 10.73 -2.92
N ILE A 93 -27.10 9.90 -3.17
CA ILE A 93 -27.80 9.16 -2.11
C ILE A 93 -26.81 8.25 -1.38
N TRP A 94 -26.04 7.45 -2.12
CA TRP A 94 -25.10 6.50 -1.53
C TRP A 94 -24.06 7.19 -0.66
N VAL A 95 -23.48 8.29 -1.12
CA VAL A 95 -22.44 8.98 -0.35
C VAL A 95 -22.97 9.63 0.92
N GLN A 96 -24.21 10.13 0.92
CA GLN A 96 -24.83 10.66 2.13
C GLN A 96 -25.17 9.56 3.15
N GLU A 97 -25.64 8.40 2.67
CA GLU A 97 -25.83 7.24 3.53
C GLU A 97 -24.50 6.78 4.14
N LEU A 98 -23.45 6.63 3.33
CA LEU A 98 -22.13 6.21 3.81
C LEU A 98 -21.57 7.22 4.82
N ARG A 99 -21.71 8.53 4.57
CA ARG A 99 -21.33 9.57 5.52
C ARG A 99 -22.05 9.42 6.85
N SER A 100 -23.35 9.17 6.83
CA SER A 100 -24.16 8.96 8.05
C SER A 100 -23.68 7.75 8.84
N TRP A 101 -23.34 6.67 8.14
CA TRP A 101 -22.77 5.47 8.76
C TRP A 101 -21.37 5.69 9.34
N LEU A 102 -20.49 6.38 8.63
CA LEU A 102 -19.16 6.74 9.15
C LEU A 102 -19.25 7.55 10.45
N ILE A 103 -20.23 8.47 10.53
CA ILE A 103 -20.51 9.22 11.75
C ILE A 103 -20.97 8.30 12.87
N ALA A 104 -21.92 7.40 12.60
CA ALA A 104 -22.39 6.40 13.58
C ALA A 104 -21.28 5.45 14.04
N LEU A 105 -20.27 5.22 13.21
CA LEU A 105 -19.07 4.43 13.52
C LEU A 105 -17.97 5.23 14.25
N GLY A 106 -18.22 6.49 14.56
CA GLY A 106 -17.35 7.32 15.40
C GLY A 106 -16.42 8.27 14.64
N VAL A 107 -16.53 8.37 13.31
CA VAL A 107 -15.76 9.35 12.53
C VAL A 107 -16.43 10.72 12.65
N PRO A 108 -15.76 11.75 13.19
CA PRO A 108 -16.36 13.08 13.29
C PRO A 108 -16.69 13.65 11.92
N SER A 109 -17.89 14.22 11.71
CA SER A 109 -18.29 14.70 10.38
C SER A 109 -17.32 15.72 9.77
N ARG A 110 -16.61 16.52 10.57
CA ARG A 110 -15.59 17.48 10.07
C ARG A 110 -14.35 16.82 9.47
N ARG A 111 -14.16 15.52 9.71
CA ARG A 111 -13.06 14.69 9.18
C ARG A 111 -13.49 13.91 7.95
N ILE A 112 -14.73 14.04 7.49
CA ILE A 112 -15.25 13.36 6.30
C ILE A 112 -15.37 14.38 5.18
N VAL A 113 -14.68 14.13 4.07
CA VAL A 113 -14.71 14.96 2.87
C VAL A 113 -15.39 14.18 1.76
N VAL A 114 -16.39 14.76 1.10
CA VAL A 114 -17.13 14.11 0.02
C VAL A 114 -16.82 14.81 -1.29
N LEU A 115 -16.41 14.06 -2.32
CA LEU A 115 -16.01 14.59 -3.62
C LEU A 115 -16.72 13.84 -4.75
N ALA A 116 -17.33 14.58 -5.68
CA ALA A 116 -17.90 13.98 -6.88
C ALA A 116 -16.79 13.50 -7.83
N GLY A 117 -17.07 12.42 -8.56
CA GLY A 117 -16.17 11.90 -9.59
C GLY A 117 -15.08 11.01 -9.01
N SER A 118 -15.45 9.80 -8.59
CA SER A 118 -14.51 8.72 -8.23
C SER A 118 -13.70 8.19 -9.43
N GLY A 119 -14.16 8.42 -10.67
CA GLY A 119 -13.63 7.76 -11.86
C GLY A 119 -14.11 6.31 -12.03
N GLN A 120 -14.92 5.83 -11.08
CA GLN A 120 -15.52 4.49 -11.05
C GLN A 120 -17.04 4.67 -11.08
N HIS A 121 -17.72 4.17 -12.11
CA HIS A 121 -19.16 4.39 -12.26
C HIS A 121 -20.01 3.66 -11.20
N ASP A 122 -19.53 2.52 -10.69
CA ASP A 122 -20.28 1.65 -9.76
C ASP A 122 -19.55 1.44 -8.42
N ALA A 123 -18.77 2.41 -7.96
CA ALA A 123 -18.10 2.28 -6.67
C ALA A 123 -17.84 3.62 -5.97
N LEU A 124 -17.92 3.55 -4.64
CA LEU A 124 -17.38 4.56 -3.74
C LEU A 124 -15.89 4.27 -3.52
N ASP A 125 -15.05 5.30 -3.63
CA ASP A 125 -13.62 5.22 -3.37
C ASP A 125 -13.32 5.95 -2.05
N LEU A 126 -12.93 5.19 -1.03
CA LEU A 126 -12.59 5.70 0.29
C LEU A 126 -11.08 5.83 0.42
N ARG A 127 -10.60 7.03 0.75
CA ARG A 127 -9.18 7.32 0.96
C ARG A 127 -8.94 7.92 2.33
N VAL A 128 -7.82 7.56 2.95
CA VAL A 128 -7.36 8.22 4.17
C VAL A 128 -6.19 9.11 3.80
N ALA A 129 -6.33 10.41 4.08
CA ALA A 129 -5.31 11.40 3.76
C ALA A 129 -5.06 12.32 4.97
N PRO A 130 -3.85 12.88 5.13
CA PRO A 130 -3.60 13.91 6.12
C PRO A 130 -4.62 15.05 5.99
N ALA A 131 -5.10 15.57 7.12
CA ALA A 131 -5.95 16.75 7.13
C ALA A 131 -5.13 17.95 6.67
N GLN A 132 -5.62 18.65 5.66
CA GLN A 132 -5.08 19.93 5.21
C GLN A 132 -5.46 21.05 6.20
#